data_AF-A0AAV9NXK3-F1
#
_entry.id   AF-A0AAV9NXK3-F1
#
_cell.length_a   1.000
_cell.length_b   1.000
_cell.length_c   1.000
_cell.angle_alpha   90.00
_cell.angle_beta   90.00
_cell.angle_gamma   90.00
#
_symmetry.space_group_name_H-M   'P 1'
#
loop_
_entity.id
_entity.type
_entity.pdbx_description
1 polymer ?
#
loop_
_entity_poly.entity_id
_entity_poly.type
_entity_poly.pdbx_seq_one_letter_code
_entity_poly.pdbx_strand_id
1 'polypeptide(L)'
;MSAPPMHPNLRKLLDTAQRFFMEVEDLTPGKELEARLNNNHGPGTPLHDDMAALVRRGVKNNEGWVAADEIDGPNYRLSKISPPCAETRFFSITAVFMDSQDVYRGRYHLHPYGEINCVVPLDESAELMGMSGWQGAGWTSPAAGTHHYP
;
A
#
# COMPACT_ATOMS: atom_id res chain seq x y z
N MET A 1 25.84 -17.69 1.83
CA MET A 1 24.60 -18.22 2.41
C MET A 1 23.47 -17.86 1.47
N SER A 2 22.66 -18.82 1.02
CA SER A 2 21.47 -18.52 0.22
C SER A 2 20.48 -17.69 1.04
N ALA A 3 19.81 -16.72 0.41
CA ALA A 3 18.74 -15.99 1.07
C ALA A 3 17.66 -16.98 1.57
N PRO A 4 17.03 -16.72 2.73
CA PRO A 4 15.93 -17.55 3.19
C PRO A 4 14.82 -17.61 2.13
N PRO A 5 14.07 -18.72 2.06
CA PRO A 5 12.96 -18.83 1.12
C PRO A 5 11.92 -17.76 1.40
N MET A 6 11.37 -17.18 0.33
CA MET A 6 10.34 -16.14 0.41
C MET A 6 9.07 -16.67 1.10
N HIS A 7 8.49 -15.87 2.00
CA HIS A 7 7.24 -16.21 2.67
C HIS A 7 6.12 -16.43 1.64
N PRO A 8 5.27 -17.47 1.75
CA PRO A 8 4.26 -17.79 0.75
C PRO A 8 3.21 -16.68 0.55
N ASN A 9 2.84 -15.95 1.62
CA ASN A 9 1.91 -14.81 1.49
C ASN A 9 2.57 -13.60 0.82
N LEU A 10 3.87 -13.38 1.05
CA LEU A 10 4.63 -12.35 0.34
C LEU A 10 4.69 -12.68 -1.16
N ARG A 11 4.96 -13.94 -1.51
CA ARG A 11 4.92 -14.39 -2.91
C ARG A 11 3.56 -14.08 -3.55
N LYS A 12 2.46 -14.48 -2.89
CA LYS A 12 1.10 -14.20 -3.39
C LYS A 12 0.82 -12.71 -3.54
N LEU A 13 1.27 -11.88 -2.61
CA LEU A 13 1.12 -10.43 -2.71
C LEU A 13 1.85 -9.89 -3.94
N LEU A 14 3.10 -10.30 -4.16
CA LEU A 14 3.89 -9.90 -5.33
C LEU A 14 3.21 -10.37 -6.63
N ASP A 15 2.73 -11.60 -6.70
CA ASP A 15 2.04 -12.13 -7.88
C ASP A 15 0.73 -11.38 -8.17
N THR A 16 0.01 -10.95 -7.12
CA THR A 16 -1.18 -10.09 -7.24
C THR A 16 -0.80 -8.67 -7.69
N ALA A 17 0.23 -8.07 -7.11
CA ALA A 17 0.72 -6.75 -7.47
C ALA A 17 1.23 -6.69 -8.92
N GLN A 18 1.94 -7.72 -9.38
CA GLN A 18 2.43 -7.80 -10.77
C GLN A 18 1.28 -7.81 -11.78
N ARG A 19 0.21 -8.56 -11.51
CA ARG A 19 -1.01 -8.55 -12.34
C ARG A 19 -1.65 -7.17 -12.34
N PHE A 20 -1.80 -6.56 -11.17
CA PHE A 20 -2.32 -5.20 -11.04
C PHE A 20 -1.49 -4.17 -11.83
N PHE A 21 -0.17 -4.25 -11.78
CA PHE A 21 0.69 -3.31 -12.51
C PHE A 21 0.53 -3.40 -14.02
N MET A 22 0.14 -4.55 -14.58
CA MET A 22 -0.21 -4.62 -16.01
C MET A 22 -1.44 -3.78 -16.36
N GLU A 23 -2.33 -3.54 -15.40
CA GLU A 23 -3.56 -2.79 -15.62
C GLU A 23 -3.36 -1.27 -15.46
N VAL A 24 -2.28 -0.86 -14.81
CA VAL A 24 -2.01 0.55 -14.45
C VAL A 24 -0.70 1.13 -14.98
N GLU A 25 0.14 0.36 -15.68
CA GLU A 25 1.49 0.80 -16.10
C GLU A 25 1.53 2.07 -16.95
N ASP A 26 0.48 2.33 -17.74
CA ASP A 26 0.37 3.51 -18.61
C ASP A 26 -0.61 4.56 -18.06
N LEU A 27 -0.97 4.48 -16.78
CA LEU A 27 -1.89 5.40 -16.14
C LEU A 27 -1.14 6.41 -15.27
N THR A 28 -1.63 7.65 -15.26
CA THR A 28 -1.01 8.74 -14.49
C THR A 28 -1.61 8.81 -13.09
N PRO A 29 -0.81 8.78 -12.01
CA PRO A 29 -1.29 9.01 -10.66
C PRO A 29 -2.00 10.35 -10.51
N GLY A 30 -3.10 10.36 -9.74
CA GLY A 30 -3.94 11.53 -9.53
C GLY A 30 -5.41 11.16 -9.33
N LYS A 31 -6.26 12.20 -9.21
CA LYS A 31 -7.69 12.05 -8.90
C LYS A 31 -8.44 11.14 -9.88
N GLU A 32 -8.10 11.20 -11.17
CA GLU A 32 -8.76 10.36 -12.19
C GLU A 32 -8.42 8.88 -12.00
N LEU A 33 -7.15 8.56 -11.72
CA LEU A 33 -6.73 7.19 -11.43
C LEU A 33 -7.33 6.72 -10.11
N GLU A 34 -7.33 7.55 -9.08
CA GLU A 34 -7.96 7.25 -7.79
C GLU A 34 -9.45 6.88 -7.95
N ALA A 35 -10.21 7.68 -8.70
CA ALA A 35 -11.62 7.39 -8.98
C ALA A 35 -11.80 6.09 -9.77
N ARG A 36 -10.97 5.86 -10.80
CA ARG A 36 -10.98 4.62 -11.60
C ARG A 36 -10.70 3.39 -10.73
N LEU A 37 -9.70 3.46 -9.86
CA LEU A 37 -9.32 2.35 -8.98
C LEU A 37 -10.42 2.04 -7.99
N ASN A 38 -11.01 3.05 -7.35
CA ASN A 38 -12.13 2.82 -6.42
C ASN A 38 -13.38 2.28 -7.13
N ASN A 39 -13.64 2.66 -8.38
CA ASN A 39 -14.79 2.14 -9.14
C ASN A 39 -14.59 0.69 -9.62
N ASN A 40 -13.38 0.34 -10.07
CA ASN A 40 -13.14 -0.94 -10.75
C ASN A 40 -12.47 -1.99 -9.86
N HIS A 41 -11.74 -1.53 -8.85
CA HIS A 41 -10.93 -2.35 -7.94
C HIS A 41 -11.14 -1.94 -6.48
N GLY A 42 -12.28 -1.32 -6.13
CA GLY A 42 -12.60 -0.94 -4.76
C GLY A 42 -12.87 -2.14 -3.84
N PRO A 43 -13.29 -1.89 -2.58
CA PRO A 43 -13.67 -2.94 -1.64
C PRO A 43 -14.75 -3.87 -2.21
N GLY A 44 -14.65 -5.17 -1.94
CA GLY A 44 -15.55 -6.19 -2.50
C GLY A 44 -15.13 -6.68 -3.89
N THR A 45 -14.08 -6.12 -4.49
CA THR A 45 -13.48 -6.65 -5.72
C THR A 45 -12.38 -7.66 -5.38
N PRO A 46 -12.14 -8.67 -6.24
CA PRO A 46 -11.11 -9.68 -5.97
C PRO A 46 -9.72 -9.08 -5.71
N LEU A 47 -9.35 -8.03 -6.44
CA LEU A 47 -8.04 -7.41 -6.28
C LEU A 47 -7.86 -6.77 -4.89
N HIS A 48 -8.81 -5.94 -4.47
CA HIS A 48 -8.75 -5.27 -3.17
C HIS A 48 -8.82 -6.28 -2.03
N ASP A 49 -9.79 -7.19 -2.08
CA ASP A 49 -10.04 -8.14 -1.01
C ASP A 49 -8.87 -9.12 -0.82
N ASP A 50 -8.24 -9.58 -1.92
CA ASP A 50 -7.06 -10.46 -1.86
C ASP A 50 -5.85 -9.74 -1.26
N MET A 51 -5.56 -8.51 -1.70
CA MET A 51 -4.46 -7.71 -1.14
C MET A 51 -4.70 -7.41 0.34
N ALA A 52 -5.92 -6.97 0.69
CA ALA A 52 -6.31 -6.67 2.06
C ALA A 52 -6.20 -7.89 2.98
N ALA A 53 -6.66 -9.06 2.52
CA ALA A 53 -6.58 -10.30 3.28
C ALA A 53 -5.13 -10.74 3.55
N LEU A 54 -4.23 -10.60 2.57
CA LEU A 54 -2.81 -10.92 2.72
C LEU A 54 -2.12 -9.98 3.72
N VAL A 55 -2.35 -8.66 3.59
CA VAL A 55 -1.78 -7.65 4.49
C VAL A 55 -2.29 -7.82 5.91
N ARG A 56 -3.62 -7.93 6.11
CA ARG A 56 -4.22 -8.16 7.44
C ARG A 56 -3.66 -9.40 8.12
N ARG A 57 -3.52 -10.49 7.37
CA ARG A 57 -2.94 -11.75 7.89
C ARG A 57 -1.47 -11.58 8.26
N GLY A 58 -0.69 -10.94 7.38
CA GLY A 58 0.73 -10.69 7.60
C GLY A 58 0.99 -9.87 8.86
N VAL A 59 0.21 -8.79 9.07
CA VAL A 59 0.28 -7.95 10.27
C VAL A 59 -0.18 -8.75 11.50
N LYS A 60 -1.36 -9.39 11.44
CA LYS A 60 -1.94 -10.12 12.57
C LYS A 60 -1.03 -11.25 13.08
N ASN A 61 -0.39 -11.98 12.18
CA ASN A 61 0.46 -13.12 12.52
C ASN A 61 1.93 -12.73 12.72
N ASN A 62 2.28 -11.44 12.60
CA ASN A 62 3.65 -10.95 12.63
C ASN A 62 4.59 -11.73 11.69
N GLU A 63 4.19 -11.88 10.42
CA GLU A 63 4.90 -12.73 9.43
C GLU A 63 6.26 -12.15 8.99
N GLY A 64 6.68 -11.02 9.55
CA GLY A 64 8.00 -10.41 9.35
C GLY A 64 8.25 -9.78 7.98
N TRP A 65 7.36 -9.98 7.01
CA TRP A 65 7.48 -9.38 5.67
C TRP A 65 6.67 -8.08 5.51
N VAL A 66 5.71 -7.80 6.39
CA VAL A 66 4.86 -6.60 6.37
C VAL A 66 4.93 -5.89 7.71
N ALA A 67 5.11 -4.56 7.69
CA ALA A 67 5.20 -3.72 8.88
C ALA A 67 6.29 -4.16 9.88
N ALA A 68 7.48 -4.48 9.40
CA ALA A 68 8.57 -5.05 10.18
C ALA A 68 9.43 -4.01 10.90
N ASP A 69 9.72 -2.88 10.25
CA ASP A 69 10.68 -1.88 10.74
C ASP A 69 9.96 -0.75 11.47
N GLU A 70 10.28 -0.50 12.74
CA GLU A 70 9.75 0.64 13.50
C GLU A 70 10.32 1.97 13.00
N ILE A 71 9.43 2.88 12.63
CA ILE A 71 9.74 4.23 12.17
C ILE A 71 9.56 5.24 13.31
N ASP A 72 8.49 5.06 14.09
CA ASP A 72 8.19 5.80 15.30
C ASP A 72 7.46 4.86 16.28
N GLY A 73 8.25 3.97 16.90
CA GLY A 73 7.75 2.95 17.80
C GLY A 73 6.85 1.90 17.12
N PRO A 74 6.10 1.11 17.91
CA PRO A 74 5.31 -0.01 17.41
C PRO A 74 4.11 0.43 16.55
N ASN A 75 3.68 1.67 16.72
CA ASN A 75 2.48 2.23 16.09
C ASN A 75 2.73 2.78 14.69
N TYR A 76 3.98 3.03 14.30
CA TYR A 76 4.33 3.43 12.94
C TYR A 76 5.48 2.57 12.43
N ARG A 77 5.13 1.64 11.53
CA ARG A 77 6.06 0.65 10.97
C ARG A 77 6.05 0.68 9.45
N LEU A 78 7.14 0.21 8.85
CA LEU A 78 7.32 0.15 7.40
C LEU A 78 7.98 -1.18 7.00
N SER A 79 7.69 -1.65 5.80
CA SER A 79 8.47 -2.69 5.13
C SER A 79 8.68 -2.36 3.66
N LYS A 80 9.93 -2.44 3.21
CA LYS A 80 10.26 -2.41 1.78
C LYS A 80 10.02 -3.80 1.19
N ILE A 81 8.90 -3.96 0.51
CA ILE A 81 8.43 -5.26 -0.02
C ILE A 81 9.19 -5.65 -1.29
N SER A 82 9.35 -4.69 -2.21
CA SER A 82 10.12 -4.89 -3.44
C SER A 82 10.77 -3.58 -3.88
N PRO A 83 12.06 -3.60 -4.27
CA PRO A 83 12.61 -2.51 -5.06
C PRO A 83 11.93 -2.46 -6.44
N PRO A 84 12.08 -1.36 -7.19
CA PRO A 84 11.62 -1.30 -8.57
C PRO A 84 12.47 -2.25 -9.44
N CYS A 85 11.82 -3.12 -10.22
CA CYS A 85 12.47 -4.02 -11.16
C CYS A 85 11.57 -4.29 -12.38
N ALA A 86 12.10 -5.00 -13.39
CA ALA A 86 11.36 -5.26 -14.62
C ALA A 86 10.06 -6.04 -14.36
N GLU A 87 10.10 -7.01 -13.44
CA GLU A 87 8.94 -7.84 -13.05
C GLU A 87 7.84 -7.01 -12.40
N THR A 88 8.19 -5.94 -11.68
CA THR A 88 7.23 -4.99 -11.09
C THR A 88 6.96 -3.79 -11.99
N ARG A 89 7.36 -3.83 -13.27
CA ARG A 89 7.24 -2.69 -14.21
C ARG A 89 7.82 -1.40 -13.64
N PHE A 90 8.90 -1.54 -12.87
CA PHE A 90 9.62 -0.48 -12.16
C PHE A 90 8.83 0.25 -11.08
N PHE A 91 7.70 -0.29 -10.62
CA PHE A 91 7.09 0.11 -9.35
C PHE A 91 7.87 -0.47 -8.17
N SER A 92 8.21 0.36 -7.20
CA SER A 92 8.59 -0.12 -5.87
C SER A 92 7.33 -0.42 -5.05
N ILE A 93 7.41 -1.41 -4.16
CA ILE A 93 6.31 -1.74 -3.24
C ILE A 93 6.78 -1.51 -1.81
N THR A 94 6.04 -0.69 -1.07
CA THR A 94 6.24 -0.43 0.35
C THR A 94 4.94 -0.70 1.08
N ALA A 95 5.02 -1.34 2.24
CA ALA A 95 3.89 -1.45 3.15
C ALA A 95 4.12 -0.53 4.36
N VAL A 96 3.10 0.24 4.71
CA VAL A 96 3.11 1.14 5.86
C VAL A 96 2.01 0.73 6.82
N PHE A 97 2.34 0.67 8.10
CA PHE A 97 1.41 0.40 9.18
C PHE A 97 1.35 1.60 10.10
N MET A 98 0.13 2.03 10.41
CA MET A 98 -0.15 3.09 11.37
C MET A 98 -1.26 2.62 12.31
N ASP A 99 -1.07 2.81 13.61
CA ASP A 99 -2.05 2.51 14.65
C ASP A 99 -2.21 3.72 15.59
N SER A 100 -3.38 4.34 15.54
CA SER A 100 -3.68 5.55 16.30
C SER A 100 -5.17 5.67 16.60
N GLN A 101 -5.49 6.32 17.72
CA GLN A 101 -6.86 6.68 18.09
C GLN A 101 -7.20 8.13 17.69
N ASP A 102 -6.19 9.01 17.71
CA ASP A 102 -6.27 10.39 17.24
C ASP A 102 -5.58 10.52 15.87
N VAL A 103 -5.75 11.67 15.21
CA VAL A 103 -5.05 11.96 13.95
C VAL A 103 -3.54 11.88 14.15
N TYR A 104 -2.93 10.89 13.49
CA TYR A 104 -1.51 10.61 13.57
C TYR A 104 -0.85 11.00 12.25
N ARG A 105 0.22 11.79 12.33
CA ARG A 105 0.95 12.28 11.16
C ARG A 105 2.17 11.41 10.95
N GLY A 106 2.27 10.77 9.80
CA GLY A 106 3.47 10.07 9.36
C GLY A 106 4.60 11.05 9.00
N ARG A 107 5.66 10.55 8.34
CA ARG A 107 6.79 11.40 7.94
C ARG A 107 6.49 12.18 6.67
N TYR A 108 6.91 13.45 6.64
CA TYR A 108 6.85 14.29 5.45
C TYR A 108 7.61 13.65 4.28
N HIS A 109 7.00 13.63 3.11
CA HIS A 109 7.65 13.18 1.89
C HIS A 109 7.03 13.80 0.63
N LEU A 110 7.79 13.70 -0.46
CA LEU A 110 7.44 14.09 -1.82
C LEU A 110 7.10 12.81 -2.62
N HIS A 111 6.19 12.91 -3.57
CA HIS A 111 5.90 11.89 -4.58
C HIS A 111 6.47 12.31 -5.94
N PRO A 112 7.77 12.10 -6.26
CA PRO A 112 8.35 12.60 -7.51
C PRO A 112 7.63 12.08 -8.77
N TYR A 113 7.14 10.84 -8.72
CA TYR A 113 6.46 10.17 -9.83
C TYR A 113 4.98 9.89 -9.55
N GLY A 114 4.46 10.40 -8.43
CA GLY A 114 3.15 10.02 -7.90
C GLY A 114 3.20 8.71 -7.11
N GLU A 115 2.05 8.30 -6.58
CA GLU A 115 1.89 7.07 -5.80
C GLU A 115 0.49 6.47 -6.02
N ILE A 116 0.37 5.17 -5.78
CA ILE A 116 -0.89 4.44 -5.69
C ILE A 116 -0.88 3.68 -4.37
N ASN A 117 -1.83 3.99 -3.50
CA ASN A 117 -1.95 3.36 -2.19
C ASN A 117 -3.21 2.49 -2.15
N CYS A 118 -3.05 1.22 -1.78
CA CYS A 118 -4.16 0.37 -1.35
C CYS A 118 -4.37 0.59 0.14
N VAL A 119 -5.47 1.23 0.52
CA VAL A 119 -5.81 1.47 1.92
C VAL A 119 -6.52 0.23 2.46
N VAL A 120 -5.89 -0.39 3.48
CA VAL A 120 -6.35 -1.62 4.12
C VAL A 120 -6.61 -1.35 5.60
N PRO A 121 -7.85 -0.96 5.97
CA PRO A 121 -8.22 -0.79 7.37
C PRO A 121 -8.08 -2.11 8.15
N LEU A 122 -7.46 -2.06 9.32
CA LEU A 122 -7.42 -3.16 10.30
C LEU A 122 -8.58 -3.10 11.29
N ASP A 123 -9.12 -1.90 11.48
CA ASP A 123 -10.37 -1.60 12.16
C ASP A 123 -11.32 -0.91 11.15
N GLU A 124 -12.63 -1.08 11.29
CA GLU A 124 -13.61 -0.54 10.34
C GLU A 124 -13.67 1.00 10.33
N SER A 125 -13.24 1.66 11.41
CA SER A 125 -13.19 3.12 11.52
C SER A 125 -11.88 3.74 11.01
N ALA A 126 -10.89 2.92 10.65
CA ALA A 126 -9.57 3.42 10.25
C ALA A 126 -9.61 4.03 8.84
N GLU A 127 -9.07 5.24 8.73
CA GLU A 127 -8.96 6.00 7.49
C GLU A 127 -7.54 6.56 7.30
N LEU A 128 -7.14 6.77 6.04
CA LEU A 128 -5.91 7.43 5.66
C LEU A 128 -6.23 8.77 4.99
N MET A 129 -5.52 9.84 5.34
CA MET A 129 -5.69 11.13 4.66
C MET A 129 -4.97 11.13 3.30
N GLY A 130 -5.74 10.96 2.22
CA GLY A 130 -5.26 11.12 0.85
C GLY A 130 -5.39 12.55 0.33
N MET A 131 -5.04 12.74 -0.95
CA MET A 131 -5.16 14.05 -1.62
C MET A 131 -6.62 14.47 -1.86
N SER A 132 -7.56 13.53 -1.82
CA SER A 132 -9.00 13.77 -1.95
C SER A 132 -9.76 13.76 -0.62
N GLY A 133 -9.06 13.72 0.51
CA GLY A 133 -9.64 13.63 1.86
C GLY A 133 -9.39 12.28 2.52
N TRP A 134 -10.14 12.02 3.59
CA TRP A 134 -10.08 10.75 4.32
C TRP A 134 -10.59 9.59 3.46
N GLN A 135 -9.85 8.49 3.47
CA GLN A 135 -10.12 7.29 2.70
C GLN A 135 -10.09 6.09 3.65
N GLY A 136 -11.23 5.41 3.80
CA GLY A 136 -11.30 4.07 4.42
C GLY A 136 -10.78 2.98 3.48
N ALA A 137 -11.41 1.82 3.45
CA ALA A 137 -11.05 0.77 2.50
C ALA A 137 -11.16 1.27 1.04
N GLY A 138 -10.11 1.11 0.25
CA GLY A 138 -10.09 1.53 -1.15
C GLY A 138 -8.70 1.97 -1.60
N TRP A 139 -8.65 3.04 -2.39
CA TRP A 139 -7.41 3.53 -2.99
C TRP A 139 -7.24 5.04 -2.84
N THR A 140 -6.00 5.49 -2.66
CA THR A 140 -5.60 6.88 -2.92
C THR A 140 -4.56 6.92 -4.03
N SER A 141 -4.51 8.01 -4.80
CA SER A 141 -3.47 8.18 -5.82
C SER A 141 -2.93 9.62 -5.86
N PRO A 142 -1.96 9.95 -4.99
CA PRO A 142 -1.26 11.22 -5.06
C PRO A 142 -0.56 11.43 -6.41
N ALA A 143 -0.77 12.60 -7.02
CA ALA A 143 -0.17 12.93 -8.30
C ALA A 143 1.35 13.21 -8.18
N ALA A 144 2.06 13.15 -9.30
CA ALA A 144 3.47 13.51 -9.34
C ALA A 144 3.72 14.95 -8.86
N GLY A 145 4.78 15.13 -8.07
CA GLY A 145 5.17 16.41 -7.47
C GLY A 145 4.40 16.80 -6.21
N THR A 146 3.37 16.04 -5.81
CA THR A 146 2.67 16.29 -4.53
C THR A 146 3.52 15.92 -3.33
N HIS A 147 3.30 16.56 -2.18
CA HIS A 147 4.02 16.26 -0.94
C HIS A 147 3.11 16.45 0.27
N HIS A 148 3.24 15.60 1.28
CA HIS A 148 2.39 15.68 2.47
C HIS A 148 3.03 15.00 3.68
N TYR A 149 2.37 15.17 4.83
CA TYR A 149 2.44 14.23 5.94
C TYR A 149 1.24 13.28 5.74
N PRO A 150 1.48 11.99 5.51
CA PRO A 150 0.41 11.00 5.40
C PRO A 150 -0.31 10.79 6.74
#